data_AF-U4LGJ5-F1
#
_entry.id   AF-U4LGJ5-F1
#
_cell.length_a   1.000
_cell.length_b   1.000
_cell.length_c   1.000
_cell.angle_alpha   90.00
_cell.angle_beta   90.00
_cell.angle_gamma   90.00
#
_symmetry.space_group_name_H-M   'P 1'
#
loop_
_entity.id
_entity.type
_entity.pdbx_description
1 polymer ?
#
loop_
_entity_poly.entity_id
_entity_poly.type
_entity_poly.pdbx_seq_one_letter_code
_entity_poly.pdbx_strand_id
1 'polypeptide(L)'
;MYISSLYIHPIKSLLPIAINETSVNTLGFPHDRTFALLRQSTGQTLHIGQVSQLCLFSVELDGSEALIVRFNPTGDTLRLPLVPKLGREIEVRMHNSPCTSFHVSDAADSFFSQHLGFEATLVFLGNSSRDVLGNVAPPPSGIWSLLGYKPEGKITFADCAPLLVTTSASLEEVSKRCGEGVDVRKFRPNVVVSPDSDDEEEMAAFEEDYWAGLEMGEGVNIELTANCARCSSVNVDFSTGGLVEKEKQPLKMMQKDRRVDPGMKYSPVFGRYGFLGAARGDKELFLKVGDKVKITQKNKERTEFCKFPVPCVEICVDFWNRLAGTIDCFMMLTATMNQLIEDTEREIAQLQEKLQLLHERAAQKTTFETQEQQTPTPQISDRPKSVITECRCARKVSKQTDPLVRVREDQKRRIIATGKSLYSINKEIEFFLTDRENSFNFISKPFGEHKPSVTNY
;
A
#
# COMPACT_ATOMS: atom_id res chain seq x y z
N MET A 1 29.35 -16.89 21.76
CA MET A 1 29.04 -15.87 20.71
C MET A 1 28.94 -14.48 21.31
N TYR A 2 29.16 -13.45 20.49
CA TYR A 2 29.06 -12.04 20.88
C TYR A 2 28.49 -11.15 19.76
N ILE A 3 28.08 -9.93 20.11
CA ILE A 3 27.68 -8.89 19.14
C ILE A 3 28.94 -8.28 18.52
N SER A 4 29.20 -8.54 17.25
CA SER A 4 30.37 -7.98 16.55
C SER A 4 30.10 -6.60 15.94
N SER A 5 28.86 -6.32 15.53
CA SER A 5 28.48 -5.02 14.99
C SER A 5 27.04 -4.65 15.32
N LEU A 6 26.81 -3.35 15.54
CA LEU A 6 25.49 -2.74 15.63
C LEU A 6 25.33 -1.65 14.56
N TYR A 7 24.15 -1.58 13.95
CA TYR A 7 23.83 -0.57 12.95
C TYR A 7 22.43 0.01 13.13
N ILE A 8 22.33 1.31 12.84
CA ILE A 8 21.06 2.01 12.61
C ILE A 8 21.01 2.54 11.18
N HIS A 9 19.80 2.67 10.65
CA HIS A 9 19.50 3.18 9.32
C HIS A 9 18.53 4.36 9.45
N PRO A 10 18.97 5.55 9.89
CA PRO A 10 18.05 6.59 10.31
C PRO A 10 17.06 7.01 9.23
N ILE A 11 17.55 7.10 8.00
CA ILE A 11 16.76 7.35 6.80
C ILE A 11 16.60 6.04 6.04
N LYS A 12 15.35 5.61 5.85
CA LYS A 12 15.03 4.39 5.10
C LYS A 12 15.73 4.43 3.74
N SER A 13 16.29 3.28 3.36
CA SER A 13 16.98 3.05 2.07
C SER A 13 18.34 3.73 1.90
N LEU A 14 18.79 4.61 2.81
CA LEU A 14 20.16 5.13 2.79
C LEU A 14 21.13 4.18 3.50
N LEU A 15 22.43 4.52 3.47
CA LEU A 15 23.49 3.77 4.13
C LEU A 15 23.35 3.78 5.66
N PRO A 16 23.79 2.71 6.36
CA PRO A 16 23.74 2.66 7.82
C PRO A 16 24.82 3.49 8.48
N ILE A 17 24.60 3.76 9.77
CA ILE A 17 25.58 4.24 10.73
C ILE A 17 25.98 3.05 11.61
N ALA A 18 27.27 2.77 11.70
CA ALA A 18 27.80 1.84 12.70
C ALA A 18 27.81 2.53 14.06
N ILE A 19 27.31 1.84 15.09
CA ILE A 19 27.29 2.35 16.46
C ILE A 19 27.91 1.33 17.40
N ASN A 20 28.47 1.79 18.51
CA ASN A 20 29.08 0.90 19.50
C ASN A 20 28.09 0.45 20.57
N GLU A 21 27.02 1.22 20.78
CA GLU A 21 26.03 0.94 21.79
C GLU A 21 24.69 1.63 21.50
N THR A 22 23.60 1.10 22.05
CA THR A 22 22.25 1.66 21.90
C THR A 22 21.31 1.11 22.96
N SER A 23 20.30 1.91 23.34
CA SER A 23 19.13 1.34 24.00
C SER A 23 18.25 0.57 23.00
N VAL A 24 17.39 -0.30 23.52
CA VAL A 24 16.48 -1.13 22.73
C VAL A 24 15.07 -0.98 23.26
N ASN A 25 14.13 -0.69 22.36
CA ASN A 25 12.70 -0.62 22.67
C ASN A 25 11.89 -1.51 21.72
N THR A 26 10.57 -1.50 21.86
CA THR A 26 9.66 -2.34 21.05
C THR A 26 9.65 -1.97 19.56
N LEU A 27 10.03 -0.75 19.20
CA LEU A 27 10.21 -0.29 17.81
C LEU A 27 11.63 -0.53 17.29
N GLY A 28 12.54 -1.07 18.11
CA GLY A 28 13.91 -1.43 17.74
C GLY A 28 14.93 -0.50 18.38
N PHE A 29 15.96 -0.14 17.60
CA PHE A 29 16.93 0.86 18.05
C PHE A 29 16.40 2.27 17.83
N PRO A 30 16.61 3.21 18.78
CA PRO A 30 16.32 4.62 18.59
C PRO A 30 16.84 5.14 17.26
N HIS A 31 16.03 5.98 16.63
CA HIS A 31 16.28 6.60 15.34
C HIS A 31 16.31 5.66 14.12
N ASP A 32 16.25 4.33 14.26
CA ASP A 32 16.26 3.39 13.14
C ASP A 32 14.99 3.48 12.26
N ARG A 33 15.19 3.81 10.97
CA ARG A 33 14.16 4.08 9.96
C ARG A 33 13.04 5.00 10.47
N THR A 34 13.40 6.07 11.18
CA THR A 34 12.46 7.12 11.62
C THR A 34 12.19 8.17 10.55
N PHE A 35 13.03 8.22 9.51
CA PHE A 35 12.83 9.03 8.31
C PHE A 35 12.62 8.15 7.08
N ALA A 36 11.92 8.69 6.09
CA ALA A 36 11.79 8.08 4.77
C ALA A 36 11.72 9.15 3.68
N LEU A 37 12.11 8.77 2.46
CA LEU A 37 11.93 9.61 1.26
C LEU A 37 10.70 9.12 0.50
N LEU A 38 9.89 10.05 0.04
CA LEU A 38 8.75 9.82 -0.83
C LEU A 38 9.02 10.42 -2.20
N ARG A 39 8.58 9.76 -3.27
CA ARG A 39 8.47 10.38 -4.60
C ARG A 39 7.24 11.29 -4.61
N GLN A 40 7.41 12.58 -4.87
CA GLN A 40 6.27 13.52 -4.81
C GLN A 40 5.16 13.17 -5.79
N SER A 41 5.51 12.74 -7.01
CA SER A 41 4.53 12.42 -8.05
C SER A 41 3.65 11.21 -7.76
N THR A 42 4.05 10.31 -6.86
CA THR A 42 3.30 9.09 -6.55
C THR A 42 2.96 8.93 -5.06
N GLY A 43 3.58 9.71 -4.18
CA GLY A 43 3.52 9.52 -2.73
C GLY A 43 4.19 8.24 -2.23
N GLN A 44 4.81 7.45 -3.12
CA GLN A 44 5.42 6.17 -2.74
C GLN A 44 6.78 6.37 -2.08
N THR A 45 7.03 5.56 -1.05
CA THR A 45 8.34 5.48 -0.40
C THR A 45 9.42 5.00 -1.37
N LEU A 46 10.58 5.63 -1.33
CA LEU A 46 11.72 5.24 -2.15
C LEU A 46 12.47 4.05 -1.54
N HIS A 47 12.68 3.02 -2.35
CA HIS A 47 13.44 1.82 -1.96
C HIS A 47 14.76 1.74 -2.73
N ILE A 48 15.86 1.42 -2.03
CA ILE A 48 17.20 1.33 -2.63
C ILE A 48 17.28 0.31 -3.77
N GLY A 49 16.46 -0.75 -3.75
CA GLY A 49 16.40 -1.75 -4.82
C GLY A 49 15.74 -1.24 -6.11
N GLN A 50 15.05 -0.11 -6.06
CA GLN A 50 14.42 0.56 -7.20
C GLN A 50 15.16 1.86 -7.58
N VAL A 51 15.70 2.56 -6.57
CA VAL A 51 16.48 3.79 -6.73
C VAL A 51 17.85 3.56 -6.09
N SER A 52 18.75 2.93 -6.82
CA SER A 52 20.08 2.54 -6.33
C SER A 52 20.96 3.72 -5.96
N GLN A 53 20.73 4.90 -6.56
CA GLN A 53 21.40 6.17 -6.21
C GLN A 53 21.27 6.54 -4.72
N LEU A 54 20.28 6.01 -4.00
CA LEU A 54 20.15 6.21 -2.56
C LEU A 54 21.37 5.71 -1.78
N CYS A 55 22.15 4.77 -2.31
CA CYS A 55 23.40 4.33 -1.66
C CYS A 55 24.51 5.40 -1.68
N LEU A 56 24.38 6.43 -2.53
CA LEU A 56 25.37 7.50 -2.65
C LEU A 56 25.25 8.54 -1.53
N PHE A 57 24.22 8.41 -0.68
CA PHE A 57 24.04 9.24 0.51
C PHE A 57 24.58 8.49 1.73
N SER A 58 25.69 8.97 2.28
CA SER A 58 26.17 8.55 3.59
C SER A 58 25.48 9.35 4.69
N VAL A 59 25.37 8.74 5.87
CA VAL A 59 24.75 9.36 7.05
C VAL A 59 25.70 9.16 8.21
N GLU A 60 25.88 10.22 9.01
CA GLU A 60 26.67 10.21 10.23
C GLU A 60 25.89 10.89 11.35
N LEU A 61 26.17 10.50 12.60
CA LEU A 61 25.65 11.21 13.77
C LEU A 61 26.48 12.46 14.03
N ASP A 62 25.81 13.59 14.22
CA ASP A 62 26.40 14.81 14.77
C ASP A 62 26.00 14.92 16.24
N GLY A 63 26.79 14.23 17.07
CA GLY A 63 26.51 14.05 18.49
C GLY A 63 25.18 13.33 18.73
N SER A 64 24.41 13.82 19.70
CA SER A 64 23.10 13.27 20.09
C SER A 64 21.91 14.09 19.58
N GLU A 65 22.14 15.06 18.68
CA GLU A 65 21.10 16.02 18.28
C GLU A 65 20.73 15.94 16.81
N ALA A 66 21.66 15.55 15.94
CA ALA A 66 21.47 15.64 14.50
C ALA A 66 22.13 14.51 13.71
N LEU A 67 21.74 14.43 12.44
CA LEU A 67 22.34 13.64 11.39
C LEU A 67 23.02 14.58 10.40
N ILE A 68 24.18 14.18 9.88
CA ILE A 68 24.77 14.75 8.67
C ILE A 68 24.55 13.76 7.55
N VAL A 69 23.75 14.16 6.57
CA VAL A 69 23.58 13.43 5.31
C VAL A 69 24.53 14.02 4.29
N ARG A 70 25.39 13.21 3.69
CA ARG A 70 26.33 13.64 2.67
C ARG A 70 26.06 12.93 1.36
N PHE A 71 25.96 13.68 0.26
CA PHE A 71 25.99 13.12 -1.07
C PHE A 71 27.45 12.91 -1.50
N ASN A 72 27.91 11.66 -1.51
CA ASN A 72 29.32 11.31 -1.67
C ASN A 72 29.98 11.83 -2.96
N PRO A 73 29.29 11.86 -4.13
CA PRO A 73 29.93 12.29 -5.37
C PRO A 73 30.39 13.75 -5.39
N THR A 74 29.66 14.67 -4.73
CA THR A 74 30.01 16.10 -4.70
C THR A 74 30.53 16.55 -3.34
N GLY A 75 30.23 15.79 -2.27
CA GLY A 75 30.55 16.16 -0.90
C GLY A 75 29.52 17.07 -0.23
N ASP A 76 28.44 17.44 -0.94
CA ASP A 76 27.36 18.28 -0.41
C ASP A 76 26.71 17.65 0.81
N THR A 77 26.35 18.48 1.80
CA THR A 77 25.83 18.02 3.09
C THR A 77 24.52 18.69 3.47
N LEU A 78 23.66 17.92 4.13
CA LEU A 78 22.44 18.37 4.78
C LEU A 78 22.48 17.96 6.26
N ARG A 79 22.34 18.93 7.16
CA ARG A 79 22.17 18.68 8.60
C ARG A 79 20.69 18.57 8.94
N LEU A 80 20.31 17.45 9.56
CA LEU A 80 18.93 17.15 9.96
C LEU A 80 18.87 16.93 11.47
N PRO A 81 17.99 17.61 12.23
CA PRO A 81 17.75 17.24 13.62
C PRO A 81 17.24 15.80 13.72
N LEU A 82 17.70 15.03 14.71
CA LEU A 82 17.20 13.66 14.98
C LEU A 82 15.70 13.66 15.30
N VAL A 83 15.22 14.76 15.88
CA VAL A 83 13.81 15.03 16.16
C VAL A 83 13.47 16.41 15.57
N PRO A 84 13.07 16.48 14.29
CA PRO A 84 12.71 17.75 13.65
C PRO A 84 11.38 18.27 14.21
N LYS A 85 11.13 19.56 14.01
CA LYS A 85 9.79 20.11 14.22
C LYS A 85 8.82 19.46 13.22
N LEU A 86 7.66 19.05 13.71
CA LEU A 86 6.66 18.41 12.87
C LEU A 86 6.06 19.45 11.92
N GLY A 87 6.24 19.24 10.62
CA GLY A 87 5.57 20.00 9.57
C GLY A 87 4.14 19.50 9.33
N ARG A 88 3.67 19.70 8.10
CA ARG A 88 2.35 19.17 7.66
C ARG A 88 2.32 17.65 7.71
N GLU A 89 1.15 17.10 8.01
CA GLU A 89 0.91 15.66 8.03
C GLU A 89 0.90 15.07 6.61
N ILE A 90 1.41 13.84 6.46
CA ILE A 90 1.35 13.03 5.25
C ILE A 90 1.04 11.58 5.67
N GLU A 91 -0.05 11.01 5.16
CA GLU A 91 -0.28 9.57 5.25
C GLU A 91 0.71 8.85 4.33
N VAL A 92 1.46 7.92 4.90
CA VAL A 92 2.36 7.03 4.17
C VAL A 92 1.87 5.60 4.32
N ARG A 93 1.70 4.92 3.19
CA ARG A 93 1.33 3.50 3.15
C ARG A 93 2.49 2.69 2.61
N MET A 94 3.01 1.82 3.46
CA MET A 94 4.09 0.89 3.10
C MET A 94 3.64 -0.53 3.39
N HIS A 95 3.77 -1.43 2.40
CA HIS A 95 3.39 -2.84 2.54
C HIS A 95 1.96 -3.02 3.10
N ASN A 96 1.01 -2.21 2.63
CA ASN A 96 -0.38 -2.14 3.10
C ASN A 96 -0.59 -1.72 4.57
N SER A 97 0.47 -1.33 5.27
CA SER A 97 0.42 -0.80 6.64
C SER A 97 0.55 0.73 6.61
N PRO A 98 -0.55 1.49 6.82
CA PRO A 98 -0.54 2.94 6.82
C PRO A 98 0.05 3.50 8.12
N CYS A 99 0.61 4.71 8.04
CA CYS A 99 0.92 5.54 9.20
C CYS A 99 0.88 7.03 8.85
N THR A 100 0.65 7.83 9.88
CA THR A 100 0.85 9.27 9.86
C THR A 100 2.34 9.59 9.96
N SER A 101 2.81 10.44 9.06
CA SER A 101 4.17 11.02 9.07
C SER A 101 4.11 12.53 8.86
N PHE A 102 5.24 13.21 9.01
CA PHE A 102 5.32 14.66 8.96
C PHE A 102 6.39 15.11 7.98
N HIS A 103 6.08 16.09 7.16
CA HIS A 103 7.07 16.77 6.32
C HIS A 103 8.18 17.38 7.18
N VAL A 104 9.43 17.23 6.74
CA VAL A 104 10.59 17.73 7.48
C VAL A 104 10.92 19.19 7.15
N SER A 105 11.25 19.50 5.89
CA SER A 105 11.51 20.86 5.42
C SER A 105 11.69 20.93 3.91
N ASP A 106 11.45 22.09 3.31
CA ASP A 106 11.71 22.34 1.88
C ASP A 106 13.21 22.26 1.54
N ALA A 107 14.08 22.60 2.49
CA ALA A 107 15.53 22.49 2.31
C ALA A 107 15.98 21.02 2.16
N ALA A 108 15.40 20.11 2.96
CA ALA A 108 15.66 18.69 2.82
C ALA A 108 15.14 18.15 1.48
N ASP A 109 13.91 18.50 1.12
CA ASP A 109 13.30 18.11 -0.16
C ASP A 109 14.15 18.58 -1.34
N SER A 110 14.61 19.84 -1.32
CA SER A 110 15.48 20.42 -2.35
C SER A 110 16.81 19.67 -2.47
N PHE A 111 17.45 19.38 -1.33
CA PHE A 111 18.72 18.64 -1.29
C PHE A 111 18.59 17.26 -1.95
N PHE A 112 17.60 16.46 -1.54
CA PHE A 112 17.41 15.14 -2.13
C PHE A 112 16.98 15.22 -3.59
N SER A 113 16.08 16.15 -3.94
CA SER A 113 15.59 16.29 -5.31
C SER A 113 16.69 16.67 -6.29
N GLN A 114 17.57 17.59 -5.89
CA GLN A 114 18.73 18.01 -6.69
C GLN A 114 19.63 16.81 -7.04
N HIS A 115 19.94 15.96 -6.05
CA HIS A 115 20.88 14.85 -6.23
C HIS A 115 20.25 13.60 -6.85
N LEU A 116 18.93 13.43 -6.71
CA LEU A 116 18.19 12.31 -7.32
C LEU A 116 17.70 12.62 -8.74
N GLY A 117 17.63 13.89 -9.14
CA GLY A 117 17.14 14.32 -10.45
C GLY A 117 15.61 14.23 -10.61
N PHE A 118 14.87 14.11 -9.51
CA PHE A 118 13.41 14.14 -9.47
C PHE A 118 12.91 14.62 -8.11
N GLU A 119 11.67 15.10 -8.05
CA GLU A 119 11.08 15.62 -6.82
C GLU A 119 10.89 14.52 -5.76
N ALA A 120 11.56 14.71 -4.62
CA ALA A 120 11.53 13.85 -3.46
C ALA A 120 11.17 14.66 -2.21
N THR A 121 10.38 14.06 -1.33
CA THR A 121 10.01 14.64 -0.04
C THR A 121 10.53 13.81 1.11
N LEU A 122 11.22 14.45 2.05
CA LEU A 122 11.64 13.81 3.29
C LEU A 122 10.51 13.90 4.33
N VAL A 123 10.17 12.76 4.90
CA VAL A 123 9.22 12.64 6.01
C VAL A 123 9.87 12.08 7.26
N PHE A 124 9.35 12.50 8.40
CA PHE A 124 9.70 12.02 9.73
C PHE A 124 8.48 11.35 10.38
N LEU A 125 8.69 10.22 11.03
CA LEU A 125 7.61 9.44 11.63
C LEU A 125 7.01 10.11 12.88
N GLY A 126 7.82 10.87 13.63
CA GLY A 126 7.39 11.40 14.94
C GLY A 126 7.16 10.27 15.96
N ASN A 127 6.06 10.39 16.70
CA ASN A 127 5.63 9.38 17.68
C ASN A 127 4.70 8.32 17.06
N SER A 128 4.50 8.35 15.74
CA SER A 128 3.69 7.37 15.03
C SER A 128 4.40 6.02 14.93
N SER A 129 3.64 4.99 14.57
CA SER A 129 4.16 3.68 14.23
C SER A 129 3.25 3.00 13.21
N ARG A 130 3.74 1.92 12.61
CA ARG A 130 3.05 1.08 11.65
C ARG A 130 2.79 -0.28 12.24
N ASP A 131 1.65 -0.88 11.93
CA ASP A 131 1.36 -2.25 12.30
C ASP A 131 2.23 -3.21 11.49
N VAL A 132 2.75 -4.24 12.17
CA VAL A 132 3.33 -5.40 11.53
C VAL A 132 2.19 -6.28 11.03
N LEU A 133 2.23 -6.65 9.76
CA LEU A 133 1.23 -7.49 9.13
C LEU A 133 1.72 -8.94 8.97
N GLY A 134 0.78 -9.87 8.83
CA GLY A 134 1.08 -11.30 8.71
C GLY A 134 1.40 -11.95 10.05
N ASN A 135 2.23 -13.00 10.01
CA ASN A 135 2.68 -13.75 11.19
C ASN A 135 4.12 -13.36 11.62
N VAL A 136 4.59 -12.19 11.19
CA VAL A 136 5.97 -11.75 11.45
C VAL A 136 6.14 -11.28 12.89
N ALA A 137 5.15 -10.60 13.47
CA ALA A 137 5.23 -10.24 14.88
C ALA A 137 4.98 -11.47 15.77
N PRO A 138 5.57 -11.53 16.98
CA PRO A 138 5.30 -12.59 17.93
C PRO A 138 3.79 -12.76 18.17
N PRO A 139 3.28 -13.99 18.28
CA PRO A 139 1.89 -14.19 18.67
C PRO A 139 1.64 -13.58 20.06
N PRO A 140 0.43 -13.09 20.33
CA PRO A 140 0.11 -12.60 21.66
C PRO A 140 0.30 -13.72 22.69
N SER A 141 0.85 -13.37 23.85
CA SER A 141 1.08 -14.29 24.96
C SER A 141 -0.06 -14.25 25.98
N GLY A 142 -0.20 -15.33 26.77
CA GLY A 142 -1.19 -15.40 27.86
C GLY A 142 -2.64 -15.40 27.38
N ILE A 143 -3.52 -14.73 28.14
CA ILE A 143 -4.97 -14.73 27.89
C ILE A 143 -5.36 -14.13 26.53
N TRP A 144 -4.54 -13.23 26.00
CA TRP A 144 -4.74 -12.61 24.68
C TRP A 144 -4.63 -13.60 23.53
N SER A 145 -3.79 -14.64 23.68
CA SER A 145 -3.70 -15.77 22.75
C SER A 145 -5.02 -16.54 22.67
N LEU A 146 -5.65 -16.78 23.83
CA LEU A 146 -6.93 -17.50 23.95
C LEU A 146 -8.12 -16.70 23.42
N LEU A 147 -8.03 -15.37 23.48
CA LEU A 147 -9.07 -14.46 22.97
C LEU A 147 -8.94 -14.17 21.47
N GLY A 148 -8.01 -14.83 20.76
CA GLY A 148 -7.83 -14.66 19.32
C GLY A 148 -7.32 -13.27 18.92
N TYR A 149 -6.62 -12.58 19.82
CA TYR A 149 -6.06 -11.27 19.53
C TYR A 149 -4.94 -11.38 18.47
N LYS A 150 -4.77 -10.36 17.63
CA LYS A 150 -3.75 -10.36 16.57
C LYS A 150 -2.35 -10.05 17.13
N PRO A 151 -1.26 -10.45 16.44
CA PRO A 151 0.10 -10.04 16.80
C PRO A 151 0.22 -8.52 16.90
N GLU A 152 0.55 -7.98 18.08
CA GLU A 152 0.71 -6.54 18.33
C GLU A 152 2.15 -6.08 18.05
N GLY A 153 2.61 -6.25 16.81
CA GLY A 153 3.89 -5.68 16.39
C GLY A 153 3.72 -4.24 15.91
N LYS A 154 4.48 -3.30 16.48
CA LYS A 154 4.65 -1.96 15.91
C LYS A 154 6.05 -1.82 15.33
N ILE A 155 6.16 -1.12 14.20
CA ILE A 155 7.41 -0.83 13.50
C ILE A 155 7.47 0.61 13.03
N THR A 156 8.68 1.08 12.70
CA THR A 156 8.91 2.39 12.08
C THR A 156 8.69 2.31 10.55
N PHE A 157 9.47 3.05 9.75
CA PHE A 157 9.57 2.80 8.30
C PHE A 157 10.41 1.55 7.95
N ALA A 158 10.69 0.68 8.92
CA ALA A 158 11.16 -0.67 8.68
C ALA A 158 10.16 -1.48 7.81
N ASP A 159 10.64 -2.52 7.14
CA ASP A 159 9.81 -3.29 6.20
C ASP A 159 8.91 -4.31 6.92
N CYS A 160 9.49 -5.13 7.80
CA CYS A 160 8.75 -6.23 8.45
C CYS A 160 8.96 -6.31 9.98
N ALA A 161 10.13 -5.93 10.50
CA ALA A 161 10.43 -6.05 11.92
C ALA A 161 11.35 -4.92 12.42
N PRO A 162 11.33 -4.64 13.73
CA PRO A 162 12.21 -3.66 14.38
C PRO A 162 13.70 -3.92 14.16
N LEU A 163 14.12 -5.19 14.24
CA LEU A 163 15.51 -5.59 14.15
C LEU A 163 15.70 -6.65 13.06
N LEU A 164 16.86 -6.62 12.41
CA LEU A 164 17.37 -7.70 11.59
C LEU A 164 18.67 -8.24 12.19
N VAL A 165 18.68 -9.52 12.54
CA VAL A 165 19.86 -10.22 13.07
C VAL A 165 20.49 -11.08 11.99
N THR A 166 21.80 -11.01 11.84
CA THR A 166 22.60 -11.82 10.91
C THR A 166 23.84 -12.36 11.60
N THR A 167 24.49 -13.38 11.04
CA THR A 167 25.76 -13.89 11.58
C THR A 167 26.94 -13.56 10.67
N SER A 168 28.13 -13.40 11.27
CA SER A 168 29.36 -13.22 10.48
C SER A 168 29.66 -14.45 9.62
N ALA A 169 29.35 -15.67 10.10
CA ALA A 169 29.52 -16.90 9.35
C ALA A 169 28.71 -16.91 8.04
N SER A 170 27.42 -16.55 8.10
CA SER A 170 26.57 -16.42 6.90
C SER A 170 27.05 -15.32 5.95
N LEU A 171 27.49 -14.19 6.50
CA LEU A 171 27.98 -13.06 5.70
C LEU A 171 29.26 -13.43 4.94
N GLU A 172 30.20 -14.09 5.62
CA GLU A 172 31.44 -14.56 5.02
C GLU A 172 31.19 -15.60 3.92
N GLU A 173 30.27 -16.54 4.16
CA GLU A 173 29.88 -17.55 3.18
C GLU A 173 29.36 -16.90 1.88
N VAL A 174 28.41 -15.97 1.99
CA VAL A 174 27.87 -15.26 0.82
C VAL A 174 28.92 -14.38 0.16
N SER A 175 29.80 -13.76 0.96
CA SER A 175 30.93 -12.96 0.47
C SER A 175 31.88 -13.78 -0.39
N LYS A 176 32.28 -14.98 0.06
CA LYS A 176 33.13 -15.92 -0.69
C LYS A 176 32.50 -16.27 -2.03
N ARG A 177 31.19 -16.51 -2.09
CA ARG A 177 30.48 -16.79 -3.34
C ARG A 177 30.52 -15.65 -4.36
N CYS A 178 30.61 -14.40 -3.91
CA CYS A 178 30.54 -13.23 -4.78
C CYS A 178 31.92 -12.71 -5.23
N GLY A 179 33.01 -13.44 -4.93
CA GLY A 179 34.38 -13.04 -5.27
C GLY A 179 35.12 -12.28 -4.16
N GLU A 180 34.74 -12.54 -2.90
CA GLU A 180 35.21 -11.87 -1.67
C GLU A 180 34.86 -10.38 -1.56
N GLY A 181 34.68 -9.90 -0.32
CA GLY A 181 34.44 -8.48 -0.03
C GLY A 181 33.01 -7.97 -0.22
N VAL A 182 31.97 -8.82 -0.07
CA VAL A 182 30.60 -8.30 0.00
C VAL A 182 30.43 -7.48 1.27
N ASP A 183 30.12 -6.21 1.08
CA ASP A 183 29.81 -5.30 2.18
C ASP A 183 28.58 -5.78 2.97
N VAL A 184 28.79 -6.14 4.23
CA VAL A 184 27.74 -6.57 5.18
C VAL A 184 26.56 -5.62 5.23
N ARG A 185 26.82 -4.31 5.06
CA ARG A 185 25.81 -3.25 5.10
C ARG A 185 24.74 -3.42 4.01
N LYS A 186 25.01 -4.16 2.94
CA LYS A 186 24.03 -4.51 1.89
C LYS A 186 22.88 -5.36 2.41
N PHE A 187 23.14 -6.19 3.42
CA PHE A 187 22.09 -6.98 4.08
C PHE A 187 21.25 -6.15 5.05
N ARG A 188 21.71 -4.94 5.40
CA ARG A 188 21.07 -3.98 6.29
C ARG A 188 20.74 -4.55 7.68
N PRO A 189 21.63 -5.36 8.30
CA PRO A 189 21.40 -5.88 9.64
C PRO A 189 21.36 -4.74 10.65
N ASN A 190 20.64 -4.91 11.75
CA ASN A 190 20.78 -4.07 12.93
C ASN A 190 21.82 -4.68 13.89
N VAL A 191 21.88 -6.02 13.97
CA VAL A 191 22.81 -6.76 14.84
C VAL A 191 23.53 -7.81 14.02
N VAL A 192 24.86 -7.85 14.14
CA VAL A 192 25.69 -8.93 13.63
C VAL A 192 26.23 -9.72 14.81
N VAL A 193 26.01 -11.03 14.81
CA VAL A 193 26.48 -11.97 15.83
C VAL A 193 27.66 -12.77 15.28
N SER A 194 28.69 -12.96 16.09
CA SER A 194 29.90 -13.71 15.73
C SER A 194 30.20 -14.82 16.75
N PRO A 195 30.88 -15.90 16.33
CA PRO A 195 31.39 -16.91 17.26
C PRO A 195 32.43 -16.27 18.19
N ASP A 196 32.55 -16.75 19.43
CA ASP A 196 33.65 -16.28 20.29
C ASP A 196 34.99 -16.81 19.73
N SER A 197 36.07 -16.04 19.89
CA SER A 197 37.41 -16.43 19.41
C SER A 197 37.97 -17.66 20.10
N ASP A 198 37.45 -17.97 21.29
CA ASP A 198 37.96 -19.01 22.17
C ASP A 198 37.15 -20.31 22.08
N ASP A 199 36.06 -20.31 21.30
CA ASP A 199 35.25 -21.50 21.04
C ASP A 199 35.88 -22.31 19.90
N GLU A 200 36.26 -23.56 20.17
CA GLU A 200 36.74 -24.50 19.13
C GLU A 200 35.64 -24.89 18.12
N GLU A 201 34.38 -24.62 18.46
CA GLU A 201 33.22 -24.97 17.64
C GLU A 201 32.92 -23.87 16.61
N GLU A 202 33.09 -24.20 15.34
CA GLU A 202 32.82 -23.29 14.22
C GLU A 202 31.31 -23.01 14.09
N MET A 203 30.92 -21.74 14.05
CA MET A 203 29.53 -21.36 13.75
C MET A 203 29.23 -21.68 12.29
N ALA A 204 28.29 -22.59 12.05
CA ALA A 204 27.89 -22.95 10.69
C ALA A 204 27.18 -21.78 9.99
N ALA A 205 27.46 -21.58 8.71
CA ALA A 205 26.75 -20.61 7.89
C ALA A 205 25.23 -20.92 7.87
N PHE A 206 24.43 -19.87 8.02
CA PHE A 206 22.97 -19.88 8.05
C PHE A 206 22.35 -20.62 9.23
N GLU A 207 23.11 -20.89 10.29
CA GLU A 207 22.58 -21.50 11.51
C GLU A 207 21.48 -20.63 12.14
N GLU A 208 21.55 -19.30 11.96
CA GLU A 208 20.55 -18.37 12.49
C GLU A 208 19.14 -18.62 11.95
N ASP A 209 18.99 -19.28 10.80
CA ASP A 209 17.68 -19.68 10.23
C ASP A 209 16.78 -20.39 11.26
N TYR A 210 17.40 -21.06 12.23
CA TYR A 210 16.74 -21.88 13.23
C TYR A 210 16.63 -21.21 14.59
N TRP A 211 17.28 -20.08 14.83
CA TRP A 211 17.23 -19.44 16.16
C TRP A 211 15.87 -18.80 16.38
N ALA A 212 15.17 -19.17 17.46
CA ALA A 212 13.87 -18.62 17.82
C ALA A 212 13.95 -17.55 18.91
N GLY A 213 15.00 -17.57 19.72
CA GLY A 213 15.21 -16.61 20.79
C GLY A 213 16.69 -16.40 21.08
N LEU A 214 17.05 -15.16 21.37
CA LEU A 214 18.37 -14.75 21.80
C LEU A 214 18.28 -13.97 23.11
N GLU A 215 19.23 -14.19 23.99
CA GLU A 215 19.52 -13.32 25.13
C GLU A 215 20.85 -12.61 24.83
N MET A 216 20.84 -11.29 24.89
CA MET A 216 21.98 -10.42 24.55
C MET A 216 22.27 -9.48 25.72
N GLY A 217 23.56 -9.30 26.02
CA GLY A 217 24.01 -8.35 27.05
C GLY A 217 23.36 -8.62 28.41
N GLU A 218 22.96 -7.57 29.11
CA GLU A 218 22.31 -7.65 30.43
C GLU A 218 20.79 -7.89 30.33
N GLY A 219 20.39 -9.03 29.77
CA GLY A 219 19.00 -9.51 29.82
C GLY A 219 18.08 -8.98 28.72
N VAL A 220 18.64 -8.51 27.60
CA VAL A 220 17.84 -8.16 26.41
C VAL A 220 17.42 -9.43 25.70
N ASN A 221 16.12 -9.74 25.77
CA ASN A 221 15.54 -10.90 25.11
C ASN A 221 15.01 -10.51 23.74
N ILE A 222 15.53 -11.11 22.67
CA ILE A 222 15.08 -10.90 21.30
C ILE A 222 14.39 -12.18 20.80
N GLU A 223 13.12 -12.05 20.46
CA GLU A 223 12.33 -13.09 19.81
C GLU A 223 12.56 -13.02 18.29
N LEU A 224 13.00 -14.13 17.72
CA LEU A 224 13.27 -14.26 16.30
C LEU A 224 12.12 -15.03 15.64
N THR A 225 11.32 -14.35 14.84
CA THR A 225 9.99 -14.85 14.46
C THR A 225 9.92 -15.36 13.03
N ALA A 226 10.70 -14.78 12.11
CA ALA A 226 10.67 -15.16 10.71
C ALA A 226 12.02 -14.91 10.00
N ASN A 227 12.28 -15.68 8.95
CA ASN A 227 13.44 -15.50 8.10
C ASN A 227 13.25 -14.30 7.15
N CYS A 228 14.31 -13.52 6.95
CA CYS A 228 14.25 -12.33 6.11
C CYS A 228 14.42 -12.71 4.64
N ALA A 229 13.33 -12.66 3.89
CA ALA A 229 13.35 -12.76 2.44
C ALA A 229 14.12 -11.57 1.83
N ARG A 230 15.10 -11.87 0.98
CA ARG A 230 15.97 -10.87 0.37
C ARG A 230 15.44 -10.43 -0.99
N CYS A 231 15.51 -9.12 -1.22
CA CYS A 231 15.13 -8.48 -2.49
C CYS A 231 16.37 -7.91 -3.21
N SER A 232 16.15 -7.25 -4.35
CA SER A 232 17.21 -6.66 -5.19
C SER A 232 18.11 -5.63 -4.48
N SER A 233 17.71 -5.13 -3.30
CA SER A 233 18.51 -4.18 -2.50
C SER A 233 19.94 -4.67 -2.22
N VAL A 234 20.16 -5.98 -2.07
CA VAL A 234 21.49 -6.55 -1.80
C VAL A 234 22.43 -6.51 -3.02
N ASN A 235 21.89 -6.25 -4.22
CA ASN A 235 22.65 -6.18 -5.45
C ASN A 235 23.17 -4.76 -5.75
N VAL A 236 22.85 -3.78 -4.92
CA VAL A 236 23.27 -2.39 -5.15
C VAL A 236 24.77 -2.25 -4.88
N ASP A 237 25.46 -1.55 -5.76
CA ASP A 237 26.86 -1.16 -5.58
C ASP A 237 26.92 0.21 -4.90
N PHE A 238 27.50 0.24 -3.69
CA PHE A 238 27.59 1.46 -2.88
C PHE A 238 28.60 2.47 -3.40
N SER A 239 29.52 2.05 -4.28
CA SER A 239 30.50 2.94 -4.88
C SER A 239 29.95 3.68 -6.10
N THR A 240 29.13 3.02 -6.91
CA THR A 240 28.67 3.55 -8.20
C THR A 240 27.25 4.08 -8.20
N GLY A 241 26.40 3.70 -7.23
CA GLY A 241 24.97 4.04 -7.31
C GLY A 241 24.19 3.17 -8.28
N GLY A 242 24.81 2.11 -8.83
CA GLY A 242 24.22 1.16 -9.76
C GLY A 242 24.01 -0.23 -9.14
N LEU A 243 23.92 -1.25 -9.99
CA LEU A 243 23.91 -2.65 -9.58
C LEU A 243 25.31 -3.25 -9.75
N VAL A 244 25.68 -4.15 -8.85
CA VAL A 244 26.87 -4.98 -9.07
C VAL A 244 26.69 -5.86 -10.32
N GLU A 245 27.81 -6.23 -10.94
CA GLU A 245 27.86 -7.17 -12.07
C GLU A 245 27.00 -8.39 -11.79
N LYS A 246 26.22 -8.82 -12.78
CA LYS A 246 25.18 -9.85 -12.63
C LYS A 246 25.72 -11.15 -12.01
N GLU A 247 26.97 -11.50 -12.29
CA GLU A 247 27.65 -12.71 -11.82
C GLU A 247 28.07 -12.62 -10.36
N LYS A 248 28.24 -11.40 -9.83
CA LYS A 248 28.63 -11.09 -8.45
C LYS A 248 27.44 -10.65 -7.59
N GLN A 249 26.22 -10.67 -8.12
CA GLN A 249 25.01 -10.29 -7.41
C GLN A 249 24.70 -11.29 -6.27
N PRO A 250 24.71 -10.86 -4.98
CA PRO A 250 24.42 -11.74 -3.87
C PRO A 250 23.07 -12.44 -3.99
N LEU A 251 22.05 -11.72 -4.50
CA LEU A 251 20.73 -12.31 -4.68
C LEU A 251 20.77 -13.48 -5.65
N LYS A 252 21.44 -13.35 -6.80
CA LYS A 252 21.55 -14.42 -7.81
C LYS A 252 22.26 -15.65 -7.23
N MET A 253 23.28 -15.45 -6.40
CA MET A 253 24.01 -16.54 -5.77
C MET A 253 23.17 -17.25 -4.72
N MET A 254 22.48 -16.51 -3.86
CA MET A 254 21.58 -17.09 -2.84
C MET A 254 20.36 -17.77 -3.47
N GLN A 255 19.88 -17.35 -4.63
CA GLN A 255 18.72 -17.98 -5.30
C GLN A 255 18.92 -19.48 -5.59
N LYS A 256 20.17 -19.96 -5.66
CA LYS A 256 20.49 -21.35 -5.98
C LYS A 256 20.08 -22.32 -4.87
N ASP A 257 20.21 -21.93 -3.61
CA ASP A 257 20.10 -22.83 -2.46
C ASP A 257 19.42 -22.21 -1.22
N ARG A 258 19.16 -20.90 -1.21
CA ARG A 258 18.55 -20.20 -0.06
C ARG A 258 17.06 -19.94 -0.20
N ARG A 259 16.38 -20.49 -1.21
CA ARG A 259 14.91 -20.53 -1.30
C ARG A 259 14.36 -21.65 -0.42
N VAL A 260 14.54 -21.50 0.88
CA VAL A 260 14.31 -22.54 1.89
C VAL A 260 13.11 -22.25 2.80
N ASP A 261 12.47 -21.09 2.65
CA ASP A 261 11.23 -20.72 3.35
C ASP A 261 10.03 -21.02 2.44
N PRO A 262 9.14 -21.96 2.80
CA PRO A 262 7.97 -22.31 1.98
C PRO A 262 7.02 -21.14 1.74
N GLY A 263 6.94 -20.21 2.69
CA GLY A 263 6.09 -19.01 2.59
C GLY A 263 6.63 -17.97 1.61
N MET A 264 7.92 -18.04 1.26
CA MET A 264 8.59 -17.13 0.33
C MET A 264 9.33 -17.89 -0.79
N LYS A 265 8.60 -18.78 -1.47
CA LYS A 265 9.10 -19.69 -2.52
C LYS A 265 10.04 -19.06 -3.57
N TYR A 266 9.87 -17.78 -3.91
CA TYR A 266 10.62 -17.12 -4.98
C TYR A 266 11.77 -16.23 -4.50
N SER A 267 11.92 -16.05 -3.18
CA SER A 267 12.96 -15.20 -2.60
C SER A 267 13.91 -16.02 -1.74
N PRO A 268 15.23 -15.83 -1.86
CA PRO A 268 16.14 -16.46 -0.93
C PRO A 268 16.04 -15.78 0.44
N VAL A 269 16.35 -16.50 1.52
CA VAL A 269 16.33 -15.94 2.87
C VAL A 269 17.74 -15.75 3.45
N PHE A 270 17.93 -14.65 4.16
CA PHE A 270 19.17 -14.32 4.86
C PHE A 270 18.89 -13.41 6.05
N GLY A 271 19.26 -13.86 7.25
CA GLY A 271 19.00 -13.17 8.52
C GLY A 271 17.61 -13.43 9.09
N ARG A 272 17.42 -13.03 10.35
CA ARG A 272 16.22 -13.25 11.16
C ARG A 272 15.60 -11.93 11.60
N TYR A 273 14.29 -11.82 11.44
CA TYR A 273 13.51 -10.72 11.99
C TYR A 273 13.41 -10.84 13.50
N GLY A 274 13.81 -9.79 14.21
CA GLY A 274 13.87 -9.74 15.67
C GLY A 274 12.89 -8.73 16.26
N PHE A 275 12.27 -9.14 17.36
CA PHE A 275 11.35 -8.36 18.17
C PHE A 275 11.84 -8.36 19.61
N LEU A 276 11.70 -7.24 20.31
CA LEU A 276 11.97 -7.21 21.73
C LEU A 276 10.93 -8.07 22.45
N GLY A 277 11.39 -9.12 23.14
CA GLY A 277 10.54 -9.96 23.98
C GLY A 277 10.05 -9.23 25.22
N ALA A 278 9.16 -9.86 25.99
CA ALA A 278 8.61 -9.26 27.21
C ALA A 278 9.72 -8.83 28.18
N ALA A 279 9.86 -7.53 28.39
CA ALA A 279 10.84 -6.97 29.32
C ALA A 279 10.48 -7.35 30.76
N ARG A 280 11.49 -7.70 31.57
CA ARG A 280 11.33 -7.89 33.02
C ARG A 280 11.53 -6.55 33.72
N GLY A 281 10.45 -5.77 33.87
CA GLY A 281 10.43 -4.50 34.61
C GLY A 281 10.73 -3.26 33.76
N ASP A 282 10.76 -2.09 34.41
CA ASP A 282 10.85 -0.77 33.77
C ASP A 282 12.29 -0.30 33.46
N LYS A 283 13.29 -1.20 33.55
CA LYS A 283 14.69 -0.84 33.30
C LYS A 283 14.91 -0.63 31.80
N GLU A 284 15.53 0.48 31.43
CA GLU A 284 16.00 0.69 30.06
C GLU A 284 16.99 -0.41 29.67
N LEU A 285 16.73 -1.06 28.54
CA LEU A 285 17.53 -2.15 28.00
C LEU A 285 18.57 -1.59 27.06
N PHE A 286 19.80 -2.08 27.18
CA PHE A 286 20.95 -1.53 26.46
C PHE A 286 21.80 -2.65 25.87
N LEU A 287 22.33 -2.43 24.67
CA LEU A 287 23.24 -3.33 23.98
C LEU A 287 24.51 -2.60 23.58
N LYS A 288 25.63 -3.32 23.63
CA LYS A 288 26.94 -2.86 23.19
C LYS A 288 27.61 -3.88 22.28
N VAL A 289 28.45 -3.40 21.38
CA VAL A 289 29.41 -4.27 20.67
C VAL A 289 30.30 -4.95 21.70
N GLY A 290 30.49 -6.26 21.55
CA GLY A 290 31.19 -7.12 22.50
C GLY A 290 30.28 -7.83 23.51
N ASP A 291 29.00 -7.44 23.63
CA ASP A 291 28.07 -8.13 24.53
C ASP A 291 27.92 -9.61 24.14
N LYS A 292 27.87 -10.47 25.15
CA LYS A 292 27.64 -11.90 24.97
C LYS A 292 26.23 -12.17 24.44
N VAL A 293 26.15 -13.15 23.55
CA VAL A 293 24.90 -13.61 22.95
C VAL A 293 24.72 -15.09 23.24
N LYS A 294 23.56 -15.44 23.79
CA LYS A 294 23.16 -16.81 24.08
C LYS A 294 21.91 -17.15 23.29
N ILE A 295 21.90 -18.33 22.66
CA ILE A 295 20.69 -18.87 22.04
C ILE A 295 19.81 -19.42 23.14
N THR A 296 18.65 -18.81 23.35
CA THR A 296 17.68 -19.27 24.36
C THR A 296 16.73 -20.32 23.79
N GLN A 297 16.48 -20.28 22.48
CA GLN A 297 15.59 -21.23 21.81
C GLN A 297 16.00 -21.46 20.35
N LYS A 298 15.93 -22.71 19.89
CA LYS A 298 16.06 -23.10 18.48
C LYS A 298 14.78 -23.81 18.01
N ASN A 299 14.37 -23.53 16.78
CA ASN A 299 13.33 -24.25 16.07
C ASN A 299 13.90 -25.55 15.50
N LYS A 300 13.06 -26.59 15.43
CA LYS A 300 13.41 -27.86 14.75
C LYS A 300 13.46 -27.70 13.23
N GLU A 301 12.62 -26.81 12.72
CA GLU A 301 12.45 -26.53 11.29
C GLU A 301 12.55 -25.01 11.05
N ARG A 302 12.76 -24.61 9.79
CA ARG A 302 12.73 -23.18 9.44
C ARG A 302 11.32 -22.63 9.63
N THR A 303 11.23 -21.36 9.98
CA THR A 303 9.96 -20.64 10.03
C THR A 303 9.36 -20.50 8.64
N GLU A 304 8.04 -20.36 8.57
CA GLU A 304 7.30 -20.12 7.34
C GLU A 304 6.74 -18.68 7.34
N PHE A 305 7.24 -17.85 6.44
CA PHE A 305 6.85 -16.44 6.37
C PHE A 305 5.41 -16.27 5.86
N CYS A 306 4.64 -15.39 6.51
CA CYS A 306 3.22 -15.12 6.22
C CYS A 306 2.33 -16.36 6.13
N LYS A 307 2.64 -17.42 6.89
CA LYS A 307 1.64 -18.46 7.18
C LYS A 307 0.57 -17.83 8.05
N PHE A 308 -0.51 -17.36 7.42
CA PHE A 308 -1.71 -17.02 8.17
C PHE A 308 -2.06 -18.25 9.01
N PRO A 309 -2.22 -18.14 10.35
CA PRO A 309 -2.96 -19.17 11.02
C PRO A 309 -4.31 -19.22 10.30
N VAL A 310 -4.64 -20.39 9.76
CA VAL A 310 -5.97 -20.64 9.26
C VAL A 310 -6.77 -21.05 10.50
N PRO A 311 -7.56 -20.13 11.09
CA PRO A 311 -8.79 -20.58 11.70
C PRO A 311 -9.92 -19.78 11.07
N CYS A 312 -10.16 -19.95 9.77
CA CYS A 312 -11.32 -19.31 9.13
C CYS A 312 -11.74 -19.94 7.79
N VAL A 313 -11.30 -21.15 7.41
CA VAL A 313 -11.91 -21.79 6.22
C VAL A 313 -13.35 -22.23 6.53
N GLU A 314 -13.67 -22.62 7.76
CA GLU A 314 -15.06 -22.94 8.13
C GLU A 314 -15.95 -21.70 8.28
N ILE A 315 -15.42 -20.58 8.80
CA ILE A 315 -16.19 -19.32 8.89
C ILE A 315 -16.35 -18.65 7.51
N CYS A 316 -15.34 -18.75 6.63
CA CYS A 316 -15.47 -18.24 5.27
C CYS A 316 -16.46 -19.06 4.43
N VAL A 317 -16.52 -20.39 4.57
CA VAL A 317 -17.50 -21.18 3.82
C VAL A 317 -18.93 -20.88 4.29
N ASP A 318 -19.18 -20.69 5.58
CA ASP A 318 -20.50 -20.29 6.08
C ASP A 318 -20.87 -18.84 5.73
N PHE A 319 -19.89 -17.93 5.69
CA PHE A 319 -20.10 -16.55 5.23
C PHE A 319 -20.32 -16.48 3.71
N TRP A 320 -19.61 -17.30 2.93
CA TRP A 320 -19.77 -17.41 1.47
C TRP A 320 -21.09 -18.10 1.12
N ASN A 321 -21.50 -19.15 1.84
CA ASN A 321 -22.80 -19.78 1.67
C ASN A 321 -23.97 -18.84 2.03
N ARG A 322 -23.77 -17.92 2.99
CA ARG A 322 -24.72 -16.83 3.28
C ARG A 322 -24.70 -15.73 2.20
N LEU A 323 -23.55 -15.43 1.60
CA LEU A 323 -23.42 -14.45 0.50
C LEU A 323 -23.91 -14.97 -0.86
N ALA A 324 -23.76 -16.26 -1.14
CA ALA A 324 -24.25 -16.90 -2.35
C ALA A 324 -25.77 -16.74 -2.48
N GLY A 325 -26.49 -16.90 -1.37
CA GLY A 325 -27.93 -16.62 -1.32
C GLY A 325 -28.29 -15.15 -1.56
N THR A 326 -27.35 -14.22 -1.36
CA THR A 326 -27.55 -12.78 -1.65
C THR A 326 -27.23 -12.42 -3.09
N ILE A 327 -26.32 -13.16 -3.75
CA ILE A 327 -26.03 -12.99 -5.19
C ILE A 327 -27.21 -13.47 -6.03
N ASP A 328 -27.84 -14.60 -5.69
CA ASP A 328 -29.06 -15.05 -6.36
C ASP A 328 -30.22 -14.06 -6.15
N CYS A 329 -30.31 -13.47 -4.97
CA CYS A 329 -31.31 -12.42 -4.68
C CYS A 329 -31.01 -11.13 -5.47
N PHE A 330 -29.73 -10.74 -5.61
CA PHE A 330 -29.30 -9.58 -6.39
C PHE A 330 -29.50 -9.77 -7.90
N MET A 331 -29.21 -10.96 -8.43
CA MET A 331 -29.45 -11.32 -9.83
C MET A 331 -30.95 -11.39 -10.15
N MET A 332 -31.78 -11.88 -9.21
CA MET A 332 -33.23 -11.82 -9.37
C MET A 332 -33.78 -10.39 -9.26
N LEU A 333 -33.24 -9.55 -8.38
CA LEU A 333 -33.62 -8.14 -8.26
C LEU A 333 -33.22 -7.35 -9.50
N THR A 334 -32.02 -7.54 -10.06
CA THR A 334 -31.60 -6.87 -11.29
C THR A 334 -32.40 -7.33 -12.49
N ALA A 335 -32.70 -8.64 -12.61
CA ALA A 335 -33.59 -9.15 -13.66
C ALA A 335 -35.01 -8.57 -13.55
N THR A 336 -35.56 -8.50 -12.33
CA THR A 336 -36.91 -7.93 -12.09
C THR A 336 -36.93 -6.43 -12.36
N MET A 337 -35.88 -5.70 -11.97
CA MET A 337 -35.74 -4.26 -12.26
C MET A 337 -35.59 -3.98 -13.75
N ASN A 338 -34.80 -4.78 -14.47
CA ASN A 338 -34.66 -4.65 -15.93
C ASN A 338 -35.99 -4.94 -16.64
N GLN A 339 -36.74 -5.96 -16.20
CA GLN A 339 -38.07 -6.24 -16.73
C GLN A 339 -39.05 -5.07 -16.49
N LEU A 340 -39.01 -4.47 -15.30
CA LEU A 340 -39.84 -3.30 -14.99
C LEU A 340 -39.48 -2.09 -15.85
N ILE A 341 -38.18 -1.90 -16.15
CA ILE A 341 -37.71 -0.83 -17.03
C ILE A 341 -38.23 -1.06 -18.45
N GLU A 342 -38.08 -2.26 -19.00
CA GLU A 342 -38.57 -2.60 -20.34
C GLU A 342 -40.09 -2.46 -20.46
N ASP A 343 -40.85 -2.84 -19.43
CA ASP A 343 -42.30 -2.69 -19.41
C ASP A 343 -42.71 -1.21 -19.35
N THR A 344 -42.00 -0.41 -18.57
CA THR A 344 -42.22 1.04 -18.49
C THR A 344 -41.89 1.72 -19.82
N GLU A 345 -40.80 1.32 -20.50
CA GLU A 345 -40.44 1.86 -21.82
C GLU A 345 -41.49 1.50 -22.88
N ARG A 346 -42.05 0.28 -22.84
CA ARG A 346 -43.15 -0.13 -23.72
C ARG A 346 -44.42 0.69 -23.47
N GLU A 347 -44.79 0.93 -22.22
CA GLU A 347 -45.94 1.77 -21.89
C GLU A 347 -45.74 3.22 -22.37
N ILE A 348 -44.53 3.77 -22.18
CA ILE A 348 -44.18 5.11 -22.67
C ILE A 348 -44.31 5.17 -24.20
N ALA A 349 -43.81 4.17 -24.93
CA ALA A 349 -43.92 4.12 -26.38
C ALA A 349 -45.39 4.06 -26.86
N GLN A 350 -46.23 3.24 -26.22
CA GLN A 350 -47.66 3.17 -26.54
C GLN A 350 -48.40 4.49 -26.25
N LEU A 351 -48.01 5.19 -25.16
CA LEU A 351 -48.57 6.49 -24.83
C LEU A 351 -48.13 7.57 -25.82
N GLN A 352 -46.89 7.51 -26.31
CA GLN A 352 -46.40 8.43 -27.35
C GLN A 352 -47.15 8.24 -28.67
N GLU A 353 -47.40 7.00 -29.08
CA GLU A 353 -48.17 6.69 -30.28
C GLU A 353 -49.62 7.18 -30.18
N LYS A 354 -50.28 6.94 -29.02
CA LYS A 354 -51.62 7.49 -28.76
C LYS A 354 -51.65 9.01 -28.77
N LEU A 355 -50.62 9.66 -28.23
CA LEU A 355 -50.51 11.11 -28.25
C LEU A 355 -50.34 11.65 -29.68
N GLN A 356 -49.57 10.97 -30.51
CA GLN A 356 -49.37 11.33 -31.91
C GLN A 356 -50.69 11.22 -32.70
N LEU A 357 -51.44 10.13 -32.52
CA LEU A 357 -52.78 9.97 -33.09
C LEU A 357 -53.77 11.05 -32.62
N LEU A 358 -53.71 11.47 -31.36
CA LEU A 358 -54.54 12.55 -30.85
C LEU A 358 -54.17 13.90 -31.46
N HIS A 359 -52.88 14.17 -31.65
CA HIS A 359 -52.41 15.38 -32.35
C HIS A 359 -52.84 15.38 -33.83
N GLU A 360 -52.77 14.24 -34.52
CA GLU A 360 -53.24 14.12 -35.90
C GLU A 360 -54.76 14.33 -36.01
N ARG A 361 -55.54 13.76 -35.09
CA ARG A 361 -57.00 14.00 -35.01
C ARG A 361 -57.34 15.45 -34.69
N ALA A 362 -56.60 16.08 -33.78
CA ALA A 362 -56.78 17.48 -33.46
C ALA A 362 -56.46 18.36 -34.68
N ALA A 363 -55.35 18.07 -35.38
CA ALA A 363 -54.96 18.76 -36.61
C ALA A 363 -56.05 18.66 -37.68
N GLN A 364 -56.58 17.45 -37.95
CA GLN A 364 -57.67 17.25 -38.91
C GLN A 364 -58.96 18.00 -38.53
N LYS A 365 -59.27 18.11 -37.23
CA LYS A 365 -60.45 18.86 -36.75
C LYS A 365 -60.31 20.37 -36.99
N THR A 366 -59.11 20.92 -36.79
CA THR A 366 -58.81 22.32 -37.17
C THR A 366 -58.93 22.56 -38.67
N THR A 367 -58.52 21.61 -39.52
CA THR A 367 -58.62 21.74 -40.98
C THR A 367 -60.07 21.72 -41.49
N PHE A 368 -60.95 20.94 -40.84
CA PHE A 368 -62.40 20.95 -41.13
C PHE A 368 -63.05 22.28 -40.69
N GLU A 369 -62.68 22.83 -39.53
CA GLU A 369 -63.20 24.12 -39.04
C GLU A 369 -62.72 25.32 -39.88
N THR A 370 -61.56 25.23 -40.55
CA THR A 370 -61.08 26.28 -41.46
C THR A 370 -61.74 26.23 -42.85
N GLN A 371 -62.27 25.08 -43.26
CA GLN A 371 -62.99 24.94 -44.54
C GLN A 371 -64.48 25.31 -44.45
N GLU A 372 -65.11 25.22 -43.28
CA GLU A 372 -66.50 25.68 -43.07
C GLU A 372 -66.63 27.23 -42.97
N GLN A 373 -65.53 27.96 -42.70
CA GLN A 373 -65.55 29.43 -42.60
C GLN A 373 -65.30 30.17 -43.92
N GLN A 374 -65.24 29.47 -45.07
CA GLN A 374 -65.13 30.08 -46.39
C GLN A 374 -66.42 29.86 -47.21
N THR A 375 -67.50 30.52 -46.82
CA THR A 375 -68.62 30.88 -47.71
C THR A 375 -68.93 32.39 -47.58
N PRO A 376 -69.12 33.16 -48.68
CA PRO A 376 -69.22 34.63 -48.66
C PRO A 376 -70.66 35.11 -48.40
N THR A 377 -70.94 36.34 -47.94
CA THR A 377 -71.32 37.56 -48.72
C THR A 377 -72.00 38.58 -47.74
N PRO A 378 -72.38 39.84 -48.10
CA PRO A 378 -71.64 41.05 -48.49
C PRO A 378 -71.70 42.22 -47.46
N GLN A 379 -70.93 43.27 -47.81
CA GLN A 379 -70.74 44.59 -47.19
C GLN A 379 -72.03 45.42 -46.95
N ILE A 380 -71.95 46.41 -46.04
CA ILE A 380 -72.34 47.82 -46.29
C ILE A 380 -71.79 48.78 -45.18
N SER A 381 -71.12 49.84 -45.68
CA SER A 381 -70.83 51.20 -45.18
C SER A 381 -70.16 51.51 -43.82
N ASP A 382 -68.93 52.00 -43.94
CA ASP A 382 -68.19 53.06 -43.22
C ASP A 382 -68.64 53.62 -41.85
N ARG A 383 -67.80 53.30 -40.84
CA ARG A 383 -67.06 54.16 -39.86
C ARG A 383 -67.78 55.23 -39.00
N PRO A 384 -67.16 55.73 -37.87
CA PRO A 384 -65.97 55.24 -37.15
C PRO A 384 -66.01 55.25 -35.59
N LYS A 385 -65.06 54.49 -35.01
CA LYS A 385 -64.24 54.74 -33.78
C LYS A 385 -64.93 54.95 -32.41
N SER A 386 -64.68 54.02 -31.48
CA SER A 386 -63.96 54.20 -30.19
C SER A 386 -64.45 53.14 -29.15
N VAL A 387 -63.55 52.27 -28.68
CA VAL A 387 -62.94 52.28 -27.32
C VAL A 387 -63.83 51.63 -26.23
N ILE A 388 -63.43 50.40 -25.86
CA ILE A 388 -63.41 49.78 -24.50
C ILE A 388 -64.79 49.57 -23.84
N THR A 389 -65.21 48.35 -23.48
CA THR A 389 -64.78 47.70 -22.21
C THR A 389 -65.07 46.19 -22.18
N GLU A 390 -64.06 45.46 -21.71
CA GLU A 390 -64.07 44.25 -20.87
C GLU A 390 -65.23 43.22 -20.95
N CYS A 391 -64.86 41.98 -21.28
CA CYS A 391 -65.35 40.84 -20.50
C CYS A 391 -64.27 39.76 -20.30
N ARG A 392 -64.20 39.31 -19.05
CA ARG A 392 -63.10 38.69 -18.31
C ARG A 392 -62.98 37.16 -18.50
N CYS A 393 -63.28 36.62 -19.67
CA CYS A 393 -63.42 35.16 -19.85
C CYS A 393 -62.38 34.47 -20.76
N ALA A 394 -61.41 35.18 -21.37
CA ALA A 394 -60.45 34.58 -22.30
C ALA A 394 -58.96 34.60 -21.84
N ARG A 395 -58.70 34.81 -20.53
CA ARG A 395 -57.35 34.63 -19.94
C ARG A 395 -57.38 33.59 -18.82
N LYS A 396 -57.73 32.35 -19.19
CA LYS A 396 -57.55 31.17 -18.33
C LYS A 396 -57.40 29.87 -19.14
N VAL A 397 -56.78 29.94 -20.33
CA VAL A 397 -56.40 28.75 -21.10
C VAL A 397 -55.04 28.99 -21.76
N SER A 398 -53.98 29.12 -20.96
CA SER A 398 -52.58 28.98 -21.46
C SER A 398 -51.49 28.92 -20.36
N LYS A 399 -51.85 28.88 -19.07
CA LYS A 399 -50.89 28.70 -17.97
C LYS A 399 -51.38 27.64 -16.99
N GLN A 400 -51.62 26.45 -17.52
CA GLN A 400 -51.50 25.22 -16.75
C GLN A 400 -50.45 24.40 -17.47
N THR A 401 -49.20 24.46 -16.99
CA THR A 401 -48.32 23.32 -17.16
C THR A 401 -49.06 22.15 -16.55
N ASP A 402 -49.54 21.25 -17.40
CA ASP A 402 -50.28 20.05 -17.05
C ASP A 402 -49.66 19.40 -15.79
N PRO A 403 -50.42 19.16 -14.71
CA PRO A 403 -49.92 18.51 -13.50
C PRO A 403 -49.17 17.21 -13.78
N LEU A 404 -49.50 16.53 -14.90
CA LEU A 404 -48.79 15.34 -15.37
C LEU A 404 -47.35 15.65 -15.82
N VAL A 405 -47.04 16.83 -16.35
CA VAL A 405 -45.70 17.22 -16.80
C VAL A 405 -44.75 17.49 -15.62
N ARG A 406 -45.24 18.03 -14.49
CA ARG A 406 -44.43 18.20 -13.27
C ARG A 406 -44.14 16.88 -12.56
N VAL A 407 -45.11 15.97 -12.49
CA VAL A 407 -44.91 14.62 -11.95
C VAL A 407 -43.94 13.82 -12.84
N ARG A 408 -43.97 14.03 -14.17
CA ARG A 408 -43.05 13.42 -15.15
C ARG A 408 -41.59 13.89 -15.00
N GLU A 409 -41.33 15.16 -14.72
CA GLU A 409 -39.96 15.67 -14.53
C GLU A 409 -39.34 15.23 -13.19
N ASP A 410 -40.12 15.24 -12.09
CA ASP A 410 -39.61 14.85 -10.77
C ASP A 410 -39.37 13.35 -10.63
N GLN A 411 -40.21 12.49 -11.24
CA GLN A 411 -39.94 11.05 -11.29
C GLN A 411 -38.73 10.73 -12.17
N LYS A 412 -38.58 11.41 -13.32
CA LYS A 412 -37.42 11.24 -14.21
C LYS A 412 -36.12 11.68 -13.53
N ARG A 413 -36.13 12.78 -12.76
CA ARG A 413 -34.97 13.23 -11.96
C ARG A 413 -34.63 12.28 -10.83
N ARG A 414 -35.63 11.71 -10.14
CA ARG A 414 -35.39 10.70 -9.09
C ARG A 414 -34.82 9.41 -9.65
N ILE A 415 -35.35 8.91 -10.77
CA ILE A 415 -34.85 7.70 -11.44
C ILE A 415 -33.41 7.91 -11.96
N ILE A 416 -33.10 9.08 -12.53
CA ILE A 416 -31.74 9.43 -12.97
C ILE A 416 -30.78 9.58 -11.78
N ALA A 417 -31.23 10.13 -10.64
CA ALA A 417 -30.40 10.25 -9.43
C ALA A 417 -30.12 8.89 -8.79
N THR A 418 -31.12 8.02 -8.69
CA THR A 418 -30.95 6.64 -8.19
C THR A 418 -30.09 5.81 -9.15
N GLY A 419 -30.27 5.97 -10.46
CA GLY A 419 -29.46 5.32 -11.50
C GLY A 419 -28.00 5.80 -11.50
N LYS A 420 -27.73 7.09 -11.26
CA LYS A 420 -26.36 7.62 -11.12
C LYS A 420 -25.67 7.13 -9.85
N SER A 421 -26.41 7.00 -8.74
CA SER A 421 -25.89 6.43 -7.50
C SER A 421 -25.54 4.95 -7.66
N LEU A 422 -26.41 4.18 -8.34
CA LEU A 422 -26.19 2.75 -8.59
C LEU A 422 -25.09 2.52 -9.63
N TYR A 423 -24.97 3.36 -10.66
CA TYR A 423 -23.86 3.30 -11.62
C TYR A 423 -22.51 3.63 -10.98
N SER A 424 -22.46 4.57 -10.03
CA SER A 424 -21.24 4.88 -9.26
C SER A 424 -20.82 3.71 -8.37
N ILE A 425 -21.77 3.07 -7.69
CA ILE A 425 -21.54 1.87 -6.88
C ILE A 425 -21.10 0.70 -7.77
N ASN A 426 -21.71 0.53 -8.94
CA ASN A 426 -21.34 -0.54 -9.88
C ASN A 426 -19.94 -0.30 -10.47
N LYS A 427 -19.53 0.97 -10.69
CA LYS A 427 -18.16 1.32 -11.11
C LYS A 427 -17.13 1.09 -10.02
N GLU A 428 -17.47 1.35 -8.74
CA GLU A 428 -16.58 1.05 -7.61
C GLU A 428 -16.43 -0.46 -7.40
N ILE A 429 -17.50 -1.23 -7.58
CA ILE A 429 -17.46 -2.70 -7.52
C ILE A 429 -16.71 -3.28 -8.73
N GLU A 430 -16.95 -2.81 -9.96
CA GLU A 430 -16.16 -3.19 -11.13
C GLU A 430 -14.68 -2.82 -10.97
N PHE A 431 -14.36 -1.63 -10.44
CA PHE A 431 -12.97 -1.26 -10.14
C PHE A 431 -12.33 -2.22 -9.13
N PHE A 432 -13.05 -2.56 -8.05
CA PHE A 432 -12.59 -3.54 -7.05
C PHE A 432 -12.41 -4.97 -7.59
N LEU A 433 -13.26 -5.38 -8.54
CA LEU A 433 -13.18 -6.71 -9.18
C LEU A 433 -12.09 -6.76 -10.26
N THR A 434 -11.92 -5.70 -11.04
CA THR A 434 -10.87 -5.60 -12.08
C THR A 434 -9.48 -5.47 -11.46
N ASP A 435 -9.34 -4.75 -10.34
CA ASP A 435 -8.09 -4.63 -9.60
C ASP A 435 -7.69 -5.98 -8.93
N ARG A 436 -8.68 -6.80 -8.53
CA ARG A 436 -8.45 -8.17 -8.06
C ARG A 436 -8.14 -9.18 -9.17
N GLU A 437 -8.78 -9.11 -10.33
CA GLU A 437 -8.44 -9.97 -11.48
C GLU A 437 -7.05 -9.64 -12.05
N ASN A 438 -6.64 -8.36 -12.03
CA ASN A 438 -5.26 -7.97 -12.37
C ASN A 438 -4.24 -8.43 -11.31
N SER A 439 -4.63 -8.45 -10.04
CA SER A 439 -3.81 -8.98 -8.94
C SER A 439 -3.68 -10.51 -8.97
N PHE A 440 -4.69 -11.23 -9.46
CA PHE A 440 -4.66 -12.69 -9.61
C PHE A 440 -3.92 -13.14 -10.89
N ASN A 441 -4.04 -12.41 -11.99
CA ASN A 441 -3.33 -12.74 -13.24
C ASN A 441 -1.81 -12.52 -13.19
N PHE A 442 -1.29 -11.82 -12.18
CA PHE A 442 0.15 -11.74 -11.90
C PHE A 442 0.70 -12.93 -11.10
N ILE A 443 -0.17 -13.76 -10.50
CA ILE A 443 0.23 -14.87 -9.62
C ILE A 443 0.13 -16.24 -10.33
N SER A 444 -0.47 -16.34 -11.52
CA SER A 444 -0.57 -17.60 -12.26
C SER A 444 -0.41 -17.47 -13.78
N LYS A 445 0.83 -17.39 -14.28
CA LYS A 445 1.19 -17.93 -15.61
C LYS A 445 2.54 -18.67 -15.56
N PRO A 446 2.60 -19.94 -15.99
CA PRO A 446 3.86 -20.62 -16.25
C PRO A 446 4.40 -20.12 -17.60
N PHE A 447 5.53 -19.42 -17.61
CA PHE A 447 6.25 -19.18 -18.86
C PHE A 447 6.99 -20.47 -19.24
N GLY A 448 6.38 -21.20 -20.18
CA GLY A 448 7.02 -22.26 -20.95
C GLY A 448 8.11 -21.72 -21.87
N GLU A 449 8.99 -22.64 -22.22
CA GLU A 449 10.20 -22.51 -23.02
C GLU A 449 10.05 -21.61 -24.27
N HIS A 450 10.92 -20.60 -24.39
CA HIS A 450 11.36 -20.10 -25.69
C HIS A 450 12.85 -19.72 -25.64
N LYS A 451 13.60 -20.31 -26.59
CA LYS A 451 15.02 -20.06 -26.86
C LYS A 451 15.28 -18.56 -27.14
N PRO A 452 16.45 -18.02 -26.78
CA PRO A 452 16.76 -16.62 -27.02
C PRO A 452 17.16 -16.42 -28.49
N SER A 453 16.43 -15.56 -29.19
CA SER A 453 16.95 -14.85 -30.36
C SER A 453 17.54 -13.52 -29.92
N VAL A 454 18.83 -13.39 -30.21
CA VAL A 454 19.67 -12.19 -30.18
C VAL A 454 18.97 -11.00 -30.84
N THR A 455 19.00 -9.83 -30.18
CA THR A 455 19.37 -8.54 -30.81
C THR A 455 19.60 -7.44 -29.78
N ASN A 456 20.70 -6.73 -29.99
CA ASN A 456 21.23 -5.52 -29.34
C ASN A 456 20.19 -4.40 -29.15
N TYR A 457 20.22 -3.69 -28.02
CA TYR A 457 20.75 -2.32 -27.86
C TYR A 457 20.78 -1.92 -26.38
#